data_AF-A0A7C3RPB5-F1
#
_entry.id   AF-A0A7C3RPB5-F1
#
_cell.length_a   1.000
_cell.length_b   1.000
_cell.length_c   1.000
_cell.angle_alpha   90.00
_cell.angle_beta   90.00
_cell.angle_gamma   90.00
#
_symmetry.space_group_name_H-M   'P 1'
#
loop_
_entity.id
_entity.type
_entity.pdbx_description
1 polymer ?
#
loop_
_entity_poly.entity_id
_entity_poly.type
_entity_poly.pdbx_seq_one_letter_code
_entity_poly.pdbx_strand_id
1 'polypeptide(L)' 'MDEARKGERYARLFRKAGVHLGKGEMARAVKVLREGLELARSLGDERMARLFEDEIGRAGAKRPDDPE' A
#
# COMPACT_ATOMS: atom_id res chain seq x y z
N MET A 1 -22.85 -6.87 0.95
CA MET A 1 -22.24 -7.35 2.21
C MET A 1 -20.71 -7.17 2.15
N ASP A 2 -20.21 -6.10 1.53
CA ASP A 2 -18.87 -6.14 0.92
C ASP A 2 -17.85 -5.19 1.54
N GLU A 3 -18.30 -4.28 2.42
CA GLU A 3 -17.39 -3.29 3.03
C GLU A 3 -16.48 -3.86 4.12
N ALA A 4 -17.00 -4.80 4.91
CA ALA A 4 -16.19 -5.51 5.91
C ALA A 4 -15.11 -6.38 5.24
N ARG A 5 -15.44 -7.00 4.10
CA ARG A 5 -14.55 -7.90 3.37
C ARG A 5 -13.43 -7.16 2.64
N LYS A 6 -13.73 -5.98 2.06
CA LYS A 6 -12.69 -5.09 1.49
C LYS A 6 -11.78 -4.53 2.61
N GLY A 7 -12.36 -4.11 3.74
CA GLY A 7 -11.61 -3.61 4.90
C GLY A 7 -10.59 -4.62 5.44
N GLU A 8 -11.00 -5.89 5.59
CA GLU A 8 -10.11 -6.96 6.03
C GLU A 8 -8.98 -7.22 5.03
N ARG A 9 -9.27 -7.20 3.72
CA ARG A 9 -8.26 -7.32 2.66
C ARG A 9 -7.25 -6.18 2.72
N TYR A 10 -7.71 -4.94 2.86
CA TYR A 10 -6.82 -3.78 2.97
C TYR A 10 -5.94 -3.87 4.22
N ALA A 11 -6.52 -4.19 5.38
CA ALA A 11 -5.78 -4.36 6.62
C ALA A 11 -4.71 -5.45 6.51
N ARG A 12 -5.00 -6.55 5.80
CA ARG A 12 -4.01 -7.61 5.53
C ARG A 12 -2.84 -7.11 4.69
N LEU A 13 -3.10 -6.29 3.67
CA LEU A 13 -2.07 -5.71 2.81
C LEU A 13 -1.19 -4.73 3.59
N PHE A 14 -1.78 -3.83 4.38
CA PHE A 14 -1.01 -2.91 5.25
C PHE A 14 -0.14 -3.65 6.25
N ARG A 15 -0.66 -4.70 6.91
CA ARG A 15 0.14 -5.52 7.84
C ARG A 15 1.32 -6.17 7.13
N LYS A 16 1.11 -6.77 5.96
CA LYS A 16 2.17 -7.41 5.19
C LYS A 16 3.22 -6.39 4.72
N ALA A 17 2.79 -5.22 4.26
CA ALA A 17 3.69 -4.13 3.90
C ALA A 17 4.51 -3.66 5.12
N GLY A 18 3.88 -3.45 6.28
CA GLY A 18 4.55 -3.06 7.52
C GLY A 18 5.61 -4.07 7.97
N VAL A 19 5.35 -5.37 7.82
CA VAL A 19 6.36 -6.42 8.08
C VAL A 19 7.56 -6.28 7.15
N HIS A 20 7.35 -6.03 5.86
CA HIS A 20 8.45 -5.81 4.92
C HIS A 20 9.22 -4.51 5.22
N LEU A 21 8.53 -3.42 5.59
CA LEU A 21 9.16 -2.16 6.02
C LEU A 21 10.04 -2.36 7.26
N GLY A 22 9.55 -3.09 8.27
CA GLY A 22 10.31 -3.41 9.47
C GLY A 22 11.55 -4.26 9.20
N LYS A 23 11.55 -5.04 8.10
CA LYS A 23 12.71 -5.82 7.64
C LYS A 23 13.64 -5.03 6.71
N GLY A 24 13.32 -3.77 6.39
CA GLY A 24 14.06 -2.98 5.40
C GLY A 24 13.80 -3.37 3.94
N GLU A 25 12.86 -4.28 3.68
CA GLU A 25 12.49 -4.75 2.35
C GLU A 25 11.58 -3.75 1.62
N MET A 26 12.04 -2.51 1.43
CA MET A 26 11.23 -1.39 0.90
C MET A 26 10.57 -1.73 -0.44
N ALA A 27 11.30 -2.36 -1.37
CA ALA A 27 10.76 -2.77 -2.67
C ALA A 27 9.60 -3.76 -2.55
N ARG A 28 9.66 -4.69 -1.57
CA ARG A 28 8.58 -5.66 -1.33
C ARG A 28 7.39 -5.00 -0.65
N ALA A 29 7.63 -4.08 0.28
CA ALA A 29 6.57 -3.29 0.89
C ALA A 29 5.79 -2.48 -0.14
N VAL A 30 6.49 -1.76 -1.02
CA VAL A 30 5.86 -0.98 -2.11
C VAL A 30 5.06 -1.89 -3.05
N LYS A 31 5.58 -3.06 -3.41
CA LYS A 31 4.83 -4.02 -4.24
C LYS A 31 3.51 -4.43 -3.59
N VAL A 32 3.52 -4.75 -2.30
CA VAL A 32 2.31 -5.14 -1.55
C VAL A 32 1.32 -3.98 -1.45
N LEU A 33 1.79 -2.75 -1.24
CA LEU A 33 0.93 -1.58 -1.19
C LEU A 33 0.32 -1.25 -2.57
N ARG A 34 1.06 -1.46 -3.67
CA ARG A 34 0.54 -1.31 -5.04
C ARG A 34 -0.59 -2.29 -5.35
N GLU A 35 -0.50 -3.54 -4.90
CA GLU A 35 -1.61 -4.50 -5.02
C GLU A 35 -2.88 -3.99 -4.31
N GLY A 36 -2.71 -3.32 -3.16
CA GLY A 36 -3.83 -2.70 -2.44
C GLY A 36 -4.41 -1.48 -3.13
N LEU A 37 -3.57 -0.66 -3.75
CA LEU A 37 -3.99 0.47 -4.57
C LEU A 37 -4.84 0.02 -5.76
N GLU A 38 -4.39 -0.99 -6.51
CA GLU A 38 -5.15 -1.52 -7.65
C GLU A 38 -6.49 -2.11 -7.22
N LEU A 39 -6.51 -2.84 -6.09
CA LEU A 39 -7.76 -3.34 -5.52
C LEU A 39 -8.70 -2.21 -5.10
N ALA A 40 -8.20 -1.19 -4.42
CA ALA A 40 -8.99 -0.04 -4.00
C ALA A 40 -9.57 0.72 -5.20
N ARG A 41 -8.77 0.95 -6.24
CA ARG A 41 -9.23 1.55 -7.51
C ARG A 41 -10.26 0.68 -8.23
N SER A 42 -10.05 -0.63 -8.29
CA SER A 42 -11.00 -1.58 -8.88
C SER A 42 -12.36 -1.57 -8.17
N LEU A 43 -12.37 -1.31 -6.87
CA LEU A 43 -13.57 -1.23 -6.04
C LEU A 43 -14.17 0.18 -5.98
N GLY A 44 -13.56 1.18 -6.63
CA GLY A 44 -13.96 2.59 -6.55
C GLY A 44 -13.74 3.23 -5.18
N ASP A 45 -12.88 2.64 -4.35
CA ASP A 45 -12.58 3.11 -3.00
C ASP A 45 -11.43 4.12 -3.03
N GLU A 46 -11.73 5.34 -3.46
CA GLU A 46 -10.74 6.41 -3.64
C GLU A 46 -10.05 6.80 -2.32
N ARG A 47 -10.76 6.70 -1.19
CA ARG A 47 -10.16 6.95 0.14
C ARG A 47 -9.04 5.95 0.41
N MET A 48 -9.29 4.66 0.18
CA MET A 48 -8.27 3.64 0.40
C MET A 48 -7.17 3.71 -0.64
N ALA A 49 -7.49 4.02 -1.90
CA ALA A 49 -6.50 4.24 -2.95
C ALA A 49 -5.49 5.32 -2.55
N ARG A 50 -5.97 6.48 -2.10
CA ARG A 50 -5.09 7.57 -1.65
C ARG A 50 -4.24 7.19 -0.43
N LEU A 51 -4.78 6.39 0.49
CA LEU A 51 -4.03 5.88 1.64
C LEU A 51 -2.87 4.97 1.20
N PHE A 52 -3.12 4.08 0.23
CA PHE A 52 -2.08 3.24 -0.35
C PHE A 52 -1.02 4.08 -1.08
N GLU A 53 -1.41 5.12 -1.81
CA GLU A 53 -0.47 6.04 -2.48
C GLU A 53 0.43 6.78 -1.47
N ASP A 54 -0.13 7.27 -0.36
CA ASP A 54 0.66 7.95 0.69
C ASP A 54 1.68 7.00 1.31
N GLU A 55 1.28 5.76 1.62
CA GLU A 55 2.16 4.76 2.20
C GLU A 55 3.24 4.28 1.20
N ILE A 56 2.90 4.18 -0.10
CA ILE A 56 3.90 3.92 -1.15
C ILE A 56 4.90 5.08 -1.20
N GLY A 57 4.40 6.32 -1.17
CA GLY A 57 5.22 7.53 -1.12
C GLY A 57 6.18 7.49 0.06
N ARG A 58 5.72 7.18 1.27
CA ARG A 58 6.57 7.05 2.46
C ARG A 58 7.59 5.92 2.35
N ALA A 59 7.19 4.78 1.80
CA ALA A 59 8.06 3.61 1.62
C ALA A 59 9.12 3.83 0.52
N GLY A 60 8.78 4.58 -0.53
CA GLY A 60 9.63 4.85 -1.70
C GLY A 60 10.47 6.12 -1.58
N ALA A 61 9.95 7.19 -0.94
CA ALA A 61 10.65 8.45 -0.68
C ALA A 61 11.81 8.29 0.32
N LYS A 62 11.99 7.09 0.89
CA LYS A 62 13.21 6.73 1.60
C LYS A 62 14.40 6.38 0.69
N ARG A 63 14.31 6.68 -0.61
CA ARG A 63 15.49 6.93 -1.45
C ARG A 63 15.67 8.44 -1.66
N PRO A 64 16.80 9.02 -1.25
CA PRO A 64 17.19 10.39 -1.61
C PRO A 64 17.56 10.58 -3.09
N ASP A 65 17.33 9.59 -3.96
CA ASP A 65 17.69 9.63 -5.38
C ASP A 65 16.57 9.05 -6.25
N ASP A 66 15.73 9.95 -6.76
CA ASP A 66 15.03 9.78 -8.04
C ASP A 66 15.10 11.17 -8.71
N PRO A 67 16.07 11.42 -9.61
CA PRO A 67 16.09 12.65 -10.41
C PRO A 67 14.96 12.63 -11.45
N GLU A 68 14.39 13.82 -11.68
CA GLU A 68 13.33 14.15 -12.67
C GLU A 68 13.56 13.57 -14.07
#